data_AF-A0A938BHF5-F1
#
_entry.id   AF-A0A938BHF5-F1
#
_cell.length_a   1.000
_cell.length_b   1.000
_cell.length_c   1.000
_cell.angle_alpha   90.00
_cell.angle_beta   90.00
_cell.angle_gamma   90.00
#
_symmetry.space_group_name_H-M   'P 1'
#
loop_
_entity.id
_entity.type
_entity.pdbx_description
1 polymer ?
#
loop_
_entity_poly.entity_id
_entity_poly.type
_entity_poly.pdbx_seq_one_letter_code
_entity_poly.pdbx_strand_id
1 'polypeptide(L)'
;MQTCTVFPFSFSNMMSLPKNRDTAQMHRRMHTLILRRGIMQLHASVSRGFTLSRTSVSRGFTLVRTSVSRGFTLIEMLVVTSIVIVVSGVILVDSGRLGGQFILNNFAYDLALTLREAQQYGISVQNYQGNFNVAYGVYFLASSPTTYILFADVNQNGIYDTGELVQSYTITRGFRISALCSTDSASSGIEDCTLSRLDILFKRPEPDAHISANGVSCRLQPSACKWTSRVIMQAPRGNIKSIVIPANGQMSVQ
;
A
#
# COMPACT_ATOMS: atom_id res chain seq x y z
N MET A 1 -25.83 9.03 27.75
CA MET A 1 -26.71 9.58 26.71
C MET A 1 -26.85 8.55 25.60
N GLN A 2 -28.09 8.12 25.31
CA GLN A 2 -28.57 7.25 24.21
C GLN A 2 -27.83 5.90 23.97
N THR A 3 -28.32 4.77 24.52
CA THR A 3 -29.36 3.83 24.03
C THR A 3 -28.94 2.92 22.87
N CYS A 4 -28.73 1.63 23.19
CA CYS A 4 -28.97 0.48 22.31
C CYS A 4 -29.21 -0.76 23.20
N THR A 5 -30.45 -1.26 23.22
CA THR A 5 -30.83 -2.59 23.75
C THR A 5 -31.92 -3.17 22.85
N VAL A 6 -31.62 -4.23 22.09
CA VAL A 6 -31.95 -5.66 22.31
C VAL A 6 -33.45 -6.02 22.16
N PHE A 7 -33.79 -6.72 21.05
CA PHE A 7 -34.56 -8.00 20.84
C PHE A 7 -35.51 -8.55 21.96
N PRO A 8 -36.48 -9.51 21.75
CA PRO A 8 -36.42 -10.63 20.78
C PRO A 8 -37.73 -11.40 20.31
N PHE A 9 -37.49 -12.48 19.51
CA PHE A 9 -38.21 -13.79 19.29
C PHE A 9 -39.61 -13.82 18.60
N SER A 10 -40.01 -14.81 17.77
CA SER A 10 -39.81 -16.29 17.76
C SER A 10 -40.15 -16.88 16.34
N PHE A 11 -39.31 -17.66 15.65
CA PHE A 11 -39.02 -19.13 15.69
C PHE A 11 -40.01 -20.07 14.94
N SER A 12 -39.53 -20.70 13.86
CA SER A 12 -39.59 -22.17 13.62
C SER A 12 -38.97 -22.48 12.25
N ASN A 13 -37.74 -22.98 12.16
CA ASN A 13 -37.22 -24.34 12.34
C ASN A 13 -37.44 -25.33 11.18
N MET A 14 -36.42 -26.19 11.06
CA MET A 14 -36.32 -27.48 10.37
C MET A 14 -36.19 -27.48 8.83
N MET A 15 -35.35 -28.31 8.22
CA MET A 15 -34.21 -29.15 8.64
C MET A 15 -33.71 -29.76 7.34
N SER A 16 -32.39 -29.90 7.25
CA SER A 16 -31.71 -30.66 6.21
C SER A 16 -32.17 -32.11 6.14
N LEU A 17 -32.17 -32.70 4.94
CA LEU A 17 -31.22 -33.76 4.56
C LEU A 17 -31.45 -34.23 3.10
N PRO A 18 -30.41 -34.77 2.45
CA PRO A 18 -30.41 -35.30 1.09
C PRO A 18 -30.69 -36.82 1.08
N LYS A 19 -30.71 -37.42 -0.13
CA LYS A 19 -30.11 -38.73 -0.50
C LYS A 19 -31.01 -39.53 -1.47
N ASN A 20 -30.54 -39.53 -2.71
CA ASN A 20 -30.46 -40.59 -3.71
C ASN A 20 -31.23 -41.91 -3.51
N ARG A 21 -31.70 -42.41 -4.67
CA ARG A 21 -32.32 -43.70 -5.02
C ARG A 21 -33.81 -43.81 -4.72
N ASP A 22 -34.59 -43.62 -5.77
CA ASP A 22 -35.31 -44.75 -6.36
C ASP A 22 -35.70 -44.45 -7.81
N THR A 23 -35.51 -45.46 -8.65
CA THR A 23 -36.05 -45.58 -10.01
C THR A 23 -37.58 -45.52 -9.95
N ALA A 24 -38.15 -44.31 -9.99
CA ALA A 24 -39.57 -44.12 -10.18
C ALA A 24 -39.86 -44.02 -11.68
N GLN A 25 -40.09 -45.19 -12.27
CA GLN A 25 -40.84 -45.40 -13.50
C GLN A 25 -41.94 -44.34 -13.62
N MET A 26 -41.74 -43.35 -14.50
CA MET A 26 -42.65 -42.22 -14.66
C MET A 26 -43.90 -42.70 -15.39
N HIS A 27 -44.78 -43.35 -14.65
CA HIS A 27 -46.11 -43.70 -15.08
C HIS A 27 -46.83 -42.39 -15.38
N ARG A 28 -46.95 -42.04 -16.67
CA ARG A 28 -47.72 -40.88 -17.12
C ARG A 28 -49.19 -41.10 -16.75
N ARG A 29 -49.58 -40.74 -15.53
CA ARG A 29 -50.98 -40.45 -15.23
C ARG A 29 -51.32 -39.12 -15.91
N MET A 30 -51.86 -39.20 -17.13
CA MET A 30 -52.66 -38.11 -17.68
C MET A 30 -53.93 -38.00 -16.83
N HIS A 31 -53.89 -37.16 -15.80
CA HIS A 31 -55.10 -36.70 -15.13
C HIS A 31 -55.75 -35.64 -16.02
N THR A 32 -56.78 -36.04 -16.76
CA THR A 32 -57.65 -35.14 -17.53
C THR A 32 -58.51 -34.34 -16.56
N LEU A 33 -58.06 -33.13 -16.23
CA LEU A 33 -58.83 -32.20 -15.41
C LEU A 33 -59.85 -31.45 -16.28
N ILE A 34 -61.14 -31.75 -16.11
CA ILE A 34 -62.26 -31.10 -16.80
C ILE A 34 -63.01 -30.23 -15.80
N LEU A 35 -62.83 -28.91 -15.87
CA LEU A 35 -63.59 -27.93 -15.10
C LEU A 35 -64.79 -27.43 -15.92
N ARG A 36 -66.02 -27.59 -15.40
CA ARG A 36 -67.26 -27.18 -16.11
C ARG A 36 -67.67 -25.73 -15.85
N ARG A 37 -67.32 -25.15 -14.70
CA ARG A 37 -67.48 -23.71 -14.37
C ARG A 37 -66.38 -23.30 -13.39
N GLY A 38 -65.62 -22.25 -13.70
CA GLY A 38 -64.54 -21.74 -12.84
C GLY A 38 -63.28 -21.33 -13.62
N ILE A 39 -62.29 -20.81 -12.90
CA ILE A 39 -60.97 -20.44 -13.45
C ILE A 39 -60.01 -21.60 -13.20
N MET A 40 -59.36 -22.09 -14.25
CA MET A 40 -58.34 -23.14 -14.16
C MET A 40 -56.95 -22.51 -14.26
N GLN A 41 -56.15 -22.61 -13.19
CA GLN A 41 -54.74 -22.23 -13.22
C GLN A 41 -53.87 -23.48 -13.38
N LEU A 42 -53.12 -23.54 -14.49
CA LEU A 42 -52.12 -24.57 -14.76
C LEU A 42 -50.73 -23.95 -14.62
N HIS A 43 -49.94 -24.45 -13.67
CA HIS A 43 -48.56 -24.03 -13.49
C HIS A 43 -47.63 -25.13 -14.02
N ALA A 44 -47.02 -24.90 -15.17
CA ALA A 44 -46.06 -25.81 -15.78
C ALA A 44 -44.72 -25.06 -15.98
N SER A 45 -43.63 -25.64 -15.49
CA SER A 45 -42.28 -25.08 -15.64
C SER A 45 -41.40 -26.09 -16.36
N VAL A 46 -40.75 -25.66 -17.44
CA VAL A 46 -39.81 -26.47 -18.22
C VAL A 46 -38.50 -25.70 -18.31
N SER A 47 -37.39 -26.34 -17.92
CA SER A 47 -36.06 -25.73 -17.91
C SER A 47 -35.31 -25.86 -19.24
N ARG A 48 -35.58 -26.91 -20.04
CA ARG A 48 -35.12 -27.07 -21.42
C ARG A 48 -36.12 -27.93 -22.21
N GLY A 49 -36.58 -27.45 -23.37
CA GLY A 49 -37.52 -28.15 -24.25
C GLY A 49 -38.74 -27.31 -24.64
N PHE A 50 -39.77 -27.95 -25.20
CA PHE A 50 -41.05 -27.31 -25.57
C PHE A 50 -42.19 -27.86 -24.71
N THR A 51 -43.01 -26.98 -24.14
CA THR A 51 -44.23 -27.35 -23.42
C THR A 51 -45.42 -27.20 -24.36
N LEU A 52 -46.11 -28.30 -24.66
CA LEU A 52 -47.27 -28.31 -25.54
C LEU A 52 -48.54 -28.44 -24.69
N SER A 53 -49.19 -27.30 -24.43
CA SER A 53 -50.44 -27.25 -23.67
C SER A 53 -51.61 -27.13 -24.62
N ARG A 54 -52.47 -28.17 -24.69
CA ARG A 54 -53.70 -28.15 -25.47
C ARG A 54 -54.88 -27.87 -24.55
N THR A 55 -55.39 -26.64 -24.58
CA THR A 55 -56.64 -26.27 -23.91
C THR A 55 -57.76 -26.16 -24.94
N SER A 56 -58.95 -26.64 -24.58
CA SER A 56 -60.15 -26.55 -25.42
C SER A 56 -61.22 -25.82 -24.62
N VAL A 57 -61.63 -24.65 -25.10
CA VAL A 57 -62.66 -23.83 -24.45
C VAL A 57 -63.77 -23.57 -25.45
N SER A 58 -65.01 -23.88 -25.07
CA SER A 58 -66.19 -23.69 -25.92
C SER A 58 -66.79 -22.28 -25.81
N ARG A 59 -66.67 -21.63 -24.64
CA ARG A 59 -67.00 -20.23 -24.39
C ARG A 59 -66.10 -19.65 -23.29
N GLY A 60 -65.23 -18.70 -23.62
CA GLY A 60 -64.30 -18.04 -22.69
C GLY A 60 -62.94 -17.71 -23.33
N PHE A 61 -61.98 -17.27 -22.53
CA PHE A 61 -60.60 -16.97 -22.94
C PHE A 61 -59.59 -17.65 -21.99
N THR A 62 -58.44 -18.09 -22.52
CA THR A 62 -57.35 -18.65 -21.71
C THR A 62 -56.24 -17.60 -21.59
N LEU A 63 -55.87 -17.21 -20.36
CA LEU A 63 -54.72 -16.33 -20.13
C LEU A 63 -53.48 -17.17 -19.85
N VAL A 64 -52.50 -17.08 -20.73
CA VAL A 64 -51.19 -17.71 -20.54
C VAL A 64 -50.18 -16.62 -20.21
N ARG A 65 -49.51 -16.72 -19.06
CA ARG A 65 -48.43 -15.81 -18.66
C ARG A 65 -47.09 -16.53 -18.73
N THR A 66 -46.22 -16.13 -19.64
CA THR A 66 -44.86 -16.63 -19.76
C THR A 66 -43.88 -15.64 -19.15
N SER A 67 -42.98 -16.10 -18.27
CA SER A 67 -41.84 -15.31 -17.78
C SER A 67 -40.54 -15.85 -18.37
N VAL A 68 -39.88 -15.07 -19.20
CA VAL A 68 -38.56 -15.40 -19.75
C VAL A 68 -37.50 -14.67 -18.92
N SER A 69 -36.51 -15.40 -18.40
CA SER A 69 -35.31 -14.80 -17.80
C SER A 69 -34.37 -14.37 -18.93
N ARG A 70 -34.03 -13.08 -19.00
CA ARG A 70 -33.15 -12.55 -20.04
C ARG A 70 -31.70 -12.95 -19.74
N GLY A 71 -31.03 -13.58 -20.71
CA GLY A 71 -29.59 -13.80 -20.69
C GLY A 71 -28.84 -12.64 -21.36
N PHE A 72 -27.51 -12.59 -21.18
CA PHE A 72 -26.65 -11.63 -21.88
C PHE A 72 -26.57 -11.98 -23.37
N THR A 73 -26.63 -10.96 -24.22
CA THR A 73 -26.44 -11.12 -25.66
C THR A 73 -24.95 -11.30 -25.99
N LEU A 74 -24.67 -11.97 -27.11
CA LEU A 74 -23.28 -12.13 -27.58
C LEU A 74 -22.61 -10.78 -27.86
N ILE A 75 -23.38 -9.80 -28.35
CA ILE A 75 -22.86 -8.47 -28.66
C ILE A 75 -22.50 -7.69 -27.38
N GLU A 76 -23.28 -7.81 -26.30
CA GLU A 76 -22.96 -7.18 -25.02
C GLU A 76 -21.65 -7.72 -24.43
N MET A 77 -21.42 -9.03 -24.51
CA MET A 77 -20.16 -9.63 -24.04
C MET A 77 -18.95 -9.18 -24.88
N LEU A 78 -19.13 -8.95 -26.19
CA LEU A 78 -18.07 -8.41 -27.06
C LEU A 78 -17.71 -6.97 -26.67
N VAL A 79 -18.72 -6.11 -26.43
CA VAL A 79 -18.49 -4.73 -26.02
C VAL A 79 -17.83 -4.64 -24.64
N VAL A 80 -18.23 -5.46 -23.68
CA VAL A 80 -17.62 -5.45 -22.35
C VAL A 80 -16.16 -5.91 -22.40
N THR A 81 -15.86 -6.98 -23.15
CA THR A 81 -14.48 -7.46 -23.29
C THR A 81 -13.58 -6.46 -23.99
N SER A 82 -14.09 -5.73 -25.00
CA SER A 82 -13.30 -4.69 -25.67
C SER A 82 -12.94 -3.52 -24.75
N ILE A 83 -13.88 -3.07 -23.90
CA ILE A 83 -13.63 -2.01 -22.91
C ILE A 83 -12.57 -2.47 -21.90
N VAL A 84 -12.68 -3.70 -21.39
CA VAL A 84 -11.71 -4.24 -20.42
C VAL A 84 -10.30 -4.32 -21.02
N ILE A 85 -10.16 -4.73 -22.28
CA ILE A 85 -8.86 -4.79 -22.97
C ILE A 85 -8.25 -3.38 -23.10
N VAL A 86 -9.05 -2.40 -23.52
CA VAL A 86 -8.57 -1.01 -23.68
C VAL A 86 -8.12 -0.42 -22.35
N VAL A 87 -8.96 -0.53 -21.30
CA VAL A 87 -8.63 0.01 -19.97
C VAL A 87 -7.41 -0.70 -19.38
N SER A 88 -7.35 -2.03 -19.47
CA SER A 88 -6.21 -2.81 -18.97
C SER A 88 -4.92 -2.49 -19.72
N GLY A 89 -5.00 -2.25 -21.04
CA GLY A 89 -3.87 -1.84 -21.87
C GLY A 89 -3.28 -0.51 -21.42
N VAL A 90 -4.12 0.50 -21.14
CA VAL A 90 -3.67 1.80 -20.62
C VAL A 90 -2.98 1.64 -19.26
N ILE A 91 -3.56 0.85 -18.35
CA ILE A 91 -2.99 0.60 -17.02
C ILE A 91 -1.64 -0.11 -17.11
N LEU A 92 -1.50 -1.12 -17.98
CA LEU A 92 -0.25 -1.86 -18.12
C LEU A 92 0.90 -0.98 -18.63
N VAL A 93 0.62 -0.07 -19.56
CA VAL A 93 1.62 0.91 -20.04
C VAL A 93 2.06 1.86 -18.91
N ASP A 94 1.15 2.26 -18.02
CA ASP A 94 1.48 3.16 -16.90
C ASP A 94 2.07 2.43 -15.67
N SER A 95 1.78 1.14 -15.49
CA SER A 95 2.23 0.33 -14.34
C SER A 95 3.75 0.32 -14.17
N GLY A 96 4.51 0.40 -15.27
CA GLY A 96 5.96 0.53 -15.25
C GLY A 96 6.44 1.83 -14.60
N ARG A 97 5.69 2.93 -14.74
CA ARG A 97 5.98 4.22 -14.10
C ARG A 97 5.59 4.20 -12.61
N LEU A 98 4.46 3.59 -12.28
CA LEU A 98 3.96 3.47 -10.91
C LEU A 98 4.93 2.66 -10.03
N GLY A 99 5.45 1.53 -10.53
CA GLY A 99 6.39 0.69 -9.77
C GLY A 99 7.67 1.43 -9.33
N GLY A 100 8.17 2.36 -10.15
CA GLY A 100 9.35 3.16 -9.81
C GLY A 100 9.10 4.17 -8.69
N GLN A 101 7.90 4.76 -8.63
CA GLN A 101 7.54 5.73 -7.59
C GLN A 101 7.35 5.05 -6.23
N PHE A 102 6.73 3.87 -6.19
CA PHE A 102 6.58 3.11 -4.95
C PHE A 102 7.94 2.70 -4.36
N ILE A 103 8.87 2.24 -5.19
CA ILE A 103 10.20 1.86 -4.70
C ILE A 103 10.98 3.09 -4.21
N LEU A 104 10.87 4.24 -4.90
CA LEU A 104 11.50 5.49 -4.45
C LEU A 104 10.94 5.96 -3.11
N ASN A 105 9.62 5.87 -2.92
CA ASN A 105 8.97 6.20 -1.66
C ASN A 105 9.41 5.26 -0.54
N ASN A 106 9.46 3.95 -0.79
CA ASN A 106 9.95 2.98 0.20
C ASN A 106 11.39 3.30 0.58
N PHE A 107 12.27 3.60 -0.38
CA PHE A 107 13.64 4.00 -0.08
C PHE A 107 13.71 5.25 0.81
N ALA A 108 12.89 6.26 0.52
CA ALA A 108 12.81 7.46 1.36
C ALA A 108 12.32 7.14 2.78
N TYR A 109 11.33 6.26 2.94
CA TYR A 109 10.85 5.85 4.25
C TYR A 109 11.86 4.98 5.02
N ASP A 110 12.56 4.08 4.33
CA ASP A 110 13.63 3.26 4.91
C ASP A 110 14.76 4.17 5.44
N LEU A 111 15.16 5.17 4.65
CA LEU A 111 16.17 6.12 5.08
C LEU A 111 15.68 6.97 6.28
N ALA A 112 14.45 7.47 6.24
CA ALA A 112 13.86 8.18 7.38
C ALA A 112 13.83 7.31 8.64
N LEU A 113 13.52 6.02 8.50
CA LEU A 113 13.50 5.07 9.60
C LEU A 113 14.90 4.87 10.19
N THR A 114 15.93 4.72 9.35
CA THR A 114 17.32 4.61 9.85
C THR A 114 17.80 5.85 10.59
N LEU A 115 17.37 7.05 10.17
CA LEU A 115 17.65 8.29 10.91
C LEU A 115 16.93 8.33 12.26
N ARG A 116 15.68 7.87 12.32
CA ARG A 116 14.93 7.72 13.58
C ARG A 116 15.54 6.68 14.49
N GLU A 117 16.05 5.60 13.93
CA GLU A 117 16.81 4.58 14.66
C GLU A 117 18.09 5.17 15.27
N ALA A 118 18.87 5.93 14.49
CA ALA A 118 20.05 6.65 14.98
C ALA A 118 19.69 7.62 16.12
N GLN A 119 18.59 8.38 15.97
CA GLN A 119 18.08 9.27 17.01
C GLN A 119 17.72 8.50 18.29
N GLN A 120 17.03 7.37 18.17
CA GLN A 120 16.67 6.51 19.30
C GLN A 120 17.91 5.91 19.98
N TYR A 121 18.92 5.49 19.22
CA TYR A 121 20.19 4.98 19.78
C TYR A 121 21.02 6.08 20.44
N GLY A 122 20.98 7.30 19.90
CA GLY A 122 21.56 8.49 20.55
C GLY A 122 20.92 8.76 21.91
N ILE A 123 19.59 8.56 22.03
CA ILE A 123 18.82 8.81 23.27
C ILE A 123 18.91 7.64 24.28
N SER A 124 18.97 6.39 23.81
CA SER A 124 18.95 5.19 24.66
C SER A 124 20.36 4.76 25.07
N VAL A 125 20.59 4.41 26.35
CA VAL A 125 21.87 3.87 26.86
C VAL A 125 22.23 2.56 26.17
N GLN A 126 22.99 2.65 25.08
CA GLN A 126 23.55 1.51 24.38
C GLN A 126 25.04 1.36 24.71
N ASN A 127 25.45 0.11 24.97
CA ASN A 127 26.86 -0.25 25.07
C ASN A 127 27.41 -0.45 23.66
N TYR A 128 28.37 0.38 23.26
CA TYR A 128 29.17 0.14 22.06
C TYR A 128 30.63 0.01 22.48
N GLN A 129 31.19 -1.18 22.31
CA GLN A 129 32.59 -1.51 22.64
C GLN A 129 33.02 -1.11 24.07
N GLY A 130 32.11 -1.17 25.06
CA GLY A 130 32.39 -0.81 26.46
C GLY A 130 32.11 0.65 26.80
N ASN A 131 31.68 1.48 25.84
CA ASN A 131 31.31 2.87 26.05
C ASN A 131 29.78 3.04 26.03
N PHE A 132 29.24 3.71 27.05
CA PHE A 132 27.81 3.98 27.23
C PHE A 132 27.40 5.41 26.83
N ASN A 133 28.38 6.27 26.55
CA ASN A 133 28.24 7.68 26.19
C ASN A 133 28.66 7.90 24.73
N VAL A 134 28.07 7.11 23.83
CA VAL A 134 28.33 7.13 22.39
C VAL A 134 27.15 7.79 21.69
N ALA A 135 27.45 8.69 20.75
CA ALA A 135 26.44 9.30 19.89
C ALA A 135 26.25 8.44 18.63
N TYR A 136 25.06 8.47 18.04
CA TYR A 136 24.77 7.68 16.84
C TYR A 136 24.35 8.60 15.71
N GLY A 137 24.73 8.25 14.50
CA GLY A 137 24.46 9.08 13.34
C GLY A 137 24.42 8.32 12.03
N VAL A 138 23.98 9.00 10.98
CA VAL A 138 23.98 8.49 9.62
C VAL A 138 24.95 9.30 8.78
N TYR A 139 25.80 8.58 8.06
CA TYR A 139 26.83 9.12 7.18
C TYR A 139 26.48 8.87 5.71
N PHE A 140 26.67 9.92 4.92
CA PHE A 140 26.50 9.93 3.48
C PHE A 140 27.77 10.42 2.79
N LEU A 141 28.07 9.78 1.66
CA LEU A 141 29.20 10.14 0.81
C LEU A 141 28.72 10.29 -0.64
N ALA A 142 28.95 11.46 -1.24
CA ALA A 142 28.52 11.74 -2.60
C ALA A 142 29.23 10.88 -3.66
N SER A 143 30.48 10.46 -3.40
CA SER A 143 31.23 9.56 -4.29
C SER A 143 30.75 8.10 -4.22
N SER A 144 30.01 7.73 -3.17
CA SER A 144 29.38 6.40 -3.01
C SER A 144 27.86 6.55 -2.88
N PRO A 145 27.17 7.00 -3.95
CA PRO A 145 25.77 7.44 -3.87
C PRO A 145 24.78 6.29 -3.70
N THR A 146 25.23 5.04 -3.76
CA THR A 146 24.41 3.83 -3.58
C THR A 146 24.55 3.23 -2.18
N THR A 147 25.21 3.92 -1.26
CA THR A 147 25.43 3.40 0.10
C THR A 147 25.33 4.52 1.13
N TYR A 148 24.81 4.18 2.30
CA TYR A 148 24.86 5.03 3.49
C TYR A 148 25.15 4.17 4.72
N ILE A 149 25.67 4.78 5.77
CA ILE A 149 26.20 4.06 6.93
C ILE A 149 25.57 4.61 8.20
N LEU A 150 25.04 3.72 9.04
CA LEU A 150 24.76 4.01 10.45
C LEU A 150 26.07 3.81 11.23
N PHE A 151 26.46 4.81 11.99
CA PHE A 151 27.71 4.80 12.75
C PHE A 151 27.51 5.21 14.20
N ALA A 152 28.51 4.88 15.02
CA ALA A 152 28.60 5.20 16.43
C ALA A 152 29.88 6.02 16.69
N ASP A 153 29.72 7.28 17.09
CA ASP A 153 30.80 8.26 17.34
C ASP A 153 31.52 7.94 18.66
N VAL A 154 32.54 7.07 18.59
CA VAL A 154 33.30 6.58 19.74
C VAL A 154 34.35 7.61 20.15
N ASN A 155 34.99 8.26 19.18
CA ASN A 155 36.02 9.27 19.43
C ASN A 155 35.47 10.65 19.81
N GLN A 156 34.15 10.80 19.74
CA GLN A 156 33.40 11.98 20.15
C GLN A 156 33.62 13.24 19.29
N ASN A 157 34.04 13.06 18.03
CA ASN A 157 34.22 14.16 17.11
C ASN A 157 32.94 14.50 16.32
N GLY A 158 31.92 13.65 16.33
CA GLY A 158 30.64 13.88 15.67
C GLY A 158 30.65 13.76 14.14
N ILE A 159 31.60 13.01 13.58
CA ILE A 159 31.68 12.61 12.18
C ILE A 159 32.06 11.12 12.10
N TYR A 160 31.65 10.42 11.05
CA TYR A 160 32.03 9.01 10.85
C TYR A 160 33.53 8.80 10.55
N ASP A 161 34.18 7.95 11.33
CA ASP A 161 35.55 7.50 11.09
C ASP A 161 35.68 5.98 10.92
N THR A 162 36.89 5.55 10.57
CA THR A 162 37.20 4.11 10.46
C THR A 162 37.12 3.45 11.83
N GLY A 163 36.34 2.37 11.94
CA GLY A 163 36.11 1.64 13.20
C GLY A 163 34.80 1.98 13.91
N GLU A 164 34.03 2.93 13.39
CA GLU A 164 32.75 3.39 13.95
C GLU A 164 31.52 2.83 13.22
N LEU A 165 31.75 1.92 12.27
CA LEU A 165 30.68 1.30 11.48
C LEU A 165 29.77 0.45 12.38
N VAL A 166 28.48 0.77 12.40
CA VAL A 166 27.45 -0.06 13.04
C VAL A 166 26.77 -0.93 12.00
N GLN A 167 26.25 -0.30 10.95
CA GLN A 167 25.54 -0.98 9.88
C GLN A 167 25.72 -0.22 8.57
N SER A 168 25.98 -0.95 7.48
CA SER A 168 25.98 -0.39 6.13
C SER A 168 24.70 -0.77 5.40
N TYR A 169 24.11 0.19 4.69
CA TYR A 169 22.92 0.00 3.88
C TYR A 169 23.25 0.27 2.41
N THR A 170 23.03 -0.74 1.57
CA THR A 170 23.21 -0.66 0.13
C THR A 170 21.89 -0.41 -0.57
N ILE A 171 21.83 0.65 -1.36
CA ILE A 171 20.69 1.01 -2.20
C ILE A 171 20.73 0.14 -3.46
N THR A 172 19.64 -0.58 -3.73
CA THR A 172 19.56 -1.51 -4.87
C THR A 172 18.76 -0.94 -6.03
N ARG A 173 18.67 -1.67 -7.15
CA ARG A 173 17.77 -1.38 -8.29
C ARG A 173 18.03 -0.04 -9.02
N GLY A 174 19.27 0.44 -8.98
CA GLY A 174 19.71 1.64 -9.69
C GLY A 174 19.24 2.96 -9.07
N PHE A 175 18.65 2.91 -7.88
CA PHE A 175 18.39 4.10 -7.08
C PHE A 175 19.69 4.60 -6.48
N ARG A 176 19.80 5.92 -6.32
CA ARG A 176 20.99 6.56 -5.79
C ARG A 176 20.66 7.86 -5.09
N ILE A 177 21.55 8.28 -4.21
CA ILE A 177 21.57 9.64 -3.66
C ILE A 177 22.15 10.55 -4.74
N SER A 178 21.35 11.49 -5.23
CA SER A 178 21.74 12.39 -6.31
C SER A 178 22.49 13.61 -5.81
N ALA A 179 22.12 14.12 -4.63
CA ALA A 179 22.71 15.31 -4.05
C ALA A 179 22.49 15.33 -2.53
N LEU A 180 23.44 15.96 -1.85
CA LEU A 180 23.42 16.23 -0.43
C LEU A 180 23.41 17.74 -0.26
N CYS A 181 22.41 18.24 0.43
CA CYS A 181 22.19 19.67 0.57
C CYS A 181 22.14 20.08 2.04
N SER A 182 22.56 21.32 2.33
CA SER A 182 22.44 21.90 3.68
C SER A 182 22.27 23.41 3.66
N THR A 183 21.76 23.97 4.76
CA THR A 183 21.68 25.41 4.98
C THR A 183 22.46 25.81 6.23
N ASP A 184 23.12 26.97 6.21
CA ASP A 184 23.89 27.48 7.34
C ASP A 184 23.00 28.11 8.43
N SER A 185 21.78 28.52 8.11
CA SER A 185 20.87 29.15 9.06
C SER A 185 19.40 28.87 8.71
N ALA A 186 18.52 29.05 9.70
CA ALA A 186 17.07 28.92 9.54
C ALA A 186 16.48 29.93 8.55
N SER A 187 17.09 31.11 8.49
CA SER A 187 16.63 32.28 7.74
C SER A 187 17.35 32.46 6.40
N SER A 188 18.47 31.77 6.19
CA SER A 188 19.14 31.74 4.89
C SER A 188 18.42 30.74 4.01
N GLY A 189 17.54 31.20 3.12
CA GLY A 189 16.91 30.37 2.09
C GLY A 189 17.90 29.84 1.03
N ILE A 190 19.20 30.05 1.22
CA ILE A 190 20.27 29.59 0.34
C ILE A 190 20.71 28.21 0.81
N GLU A 191 20.56 27.24 -0.07
CA GLU A 191 20.91 25.84 0.17
C GLU A 191 22.15 25.48 -0.66
N ASP A 192 23.17 24.92 0.01
CA ASP A 192 24.36 24.38 -0.63
C ASP A 192 24.17 22.89 -0.88
N CYS A 193 24.06 22.50 -2.15
CA CYS A 193 23.89 21.12 -2.62
C CYS A 193 25.19 20.49 -3.17
N THR A 194 26.34 21.12 -2.94
CA THR A 194 27.64 20.67 -3.46
C THR A 194 28.43 19.83 -2.45
N LEU A 195 27.75 19.32 -1.42
CA LEU A 195 28.39 18.60 -0.33
C LEU A 195 28.93 17.25 -0.81
N SER A 196 30.22 17.03 -0.53
CA SER A 196 30.89 15.75 -0.76
C SER A 196 30.55 14.71 0.31
N ARG A 197 30.29 15.17 1.53
CA ARG A 197 30.08 14.37 2.73
C ARG A 197 29.06 15.05 3.63
N LEU A 198 28.18 14.25 4.24
CA LEU A 198 27.19 14.71 5.21
C LEU A 198 27.11 13.70 6.36
N ASP A 199 27.22 14.19 7.58
CA ASP A 199 27.06 13.41 8.80
C ASP A 199 25.94 14.03 9.65
N ILE A 200 24.94 13.23 10.00
CA ILE A 200 23.83 13.65 10.85
C ILE A 200 23.92 12.86 12.15
N LEU A 201 24.27 13.53 13.25
CA LEU A 201 24.52 12.91 14.55
C LEU A 201 23.43 13.29 15.55
N PHE A 202 23.03 12.33 16.39
CA PHE A 202 22.14 12.52 17.52
C PHE A 202 22.83 12.09 18.81
N LYS A 203 22.77 12.95 19.83
CA LYS A 203 23.43 12.68 21.10
C LYS A 203 22.54 13.05 22.29
N ARG A 204 22.45 12.12 23.24
CA ARG A 204 21.93 12.36 24.59
C ARG A 204 22.45 13.67 25.21
N PRO A 205 21.60 14.39 25.98
CA PRO A 205 20.18 14.11 26.27
C PRO A 205 19.22 14.72 25.24
N GLU A 206 19.73 15.41 24.22
CA GLU A 206 18.93 16.23 23.30
C GLU A 206 18.57 15.42 22.04
N PRO A 207 17.32 15.52 21.55
CA PRO A 207 16.90 14.86 20.32
C PRO A 207 17.33 15.60 19.05
N ASP A 208 18.04 16.72 19.21
CA ASP A 208 18.46 17.62 18.14
C ASP A 208 19.51 16.95 17.23
N ALA A 209 19.45 17.29 15.95
CA ALA A 209 20.37 16.82 14.94
C ALA A 209 21.58 17.75 14.85
N HIS A 210 22.77 17.21 15.14
CA HIS A 210 24.03 17.88 14.84
C HIS A 210 24.45 17.53 13.42
N ILE A 211 24.41 18.51 12.53
CA ILE A 211 24.65 18.32 11.10
C ILE A 211 26.04 18.83 10.74
N SER A 212 26.92 17.91 10.38
CA SER A 212 28.29 18.15 9.94
C SER A 212 28.37 17.95 8.42
N ALA A 213 29.17 18.77 7.73
CA ALA A 213 29.24 18.74 6.27
C ALA A 213 30.70 18.84 5.78
N ASN A 214 31.01 18.19 4.67
CA ASN A 214 32.36 18.19 4.04
C ASN A 214 33.49 17.80 5.01
N GLY A 215 33.20 16.94 5.99
CA GLY A 215 34.16 16.51 7.01
C GLY A 215 34.45 17.54 8.11
N VAL A 216 33.78 18.70 8.11
CA VAL A 216 33.86 19.67 9.21
C VAL A 216 32.82 19.30 10.26
N SER A 217 33.29 18.94 11.46
CA SER A 217 32.38 18.50 12.52
C SER A 217 31.67 19.67 13.20
N CYS A 218 30.33 19.61 13.26
CA CYS A 218 29.51 20.53 14.05
C CYS A 218 29.85 20.46 15.55
N ARG A 219 30.31 19.31 16.03
CA ARG A 219 30.54 19.07 17.46
C ARG A 219 31.81 19.77 17.97
N LEU A 220 32.90 19.71 17.21
CA LEU A 220 34.16 20.40 17.54
C LEU A 220 34.15 21.87 17.08
N GLN A 221 33.37 22.20 16.04
CA GLN A 221 33.25 23.56 15.51
C GLN A 221 31.77 23.97 15.38
N PRO A 222 31.15 24.47 16.47
CA PRO A 222 29.72 24.84 16.48
C PRO A 222 29.34 25.90 15.45
N SER A 223 30.27 26.77 15.06
CA SER A 223 30.05 27.81 14.04
C SER A 223 29.91 27.25 12.62
N ALA A 224 30.33 26.01 12.38
CA ALA A 224 30.19 25.33 11.08
C ALA A 224 28.95 24.41 11.04
N CYS A 225 28.15 24.38 12.11
CA CYS A 225 26.99 23.53 12.18
C CYS A 225 25.91 23.97 11.20
N LYS A 226 25.33 23.03 10.48
CA LYS A 226 24.25 23.31 9.53
C LYS A 226 22.89 23.31 10.25
N TRP A 227 22.00 24.20 9.83
CA TRP A 227 20.66 24.32 10.40
C TRP A 227 19.67 23.32 9.80
N THR A 228 19.78 23.04 8.51
CA THR A 228 19.02 21.98 7.85
C THR A 228 19.91 21.18 6.94
N SER A 229 19.55 19.91 6.74
CA SER A 229 20.06 19.10 5.64
C SER A 229 18.92 18.53 4.81
N ARG A 230 19.16 18.34 3.52
CA ARG A 230 18.25 17.65 2.62
C ARG A 230 19.03 16.60 1.84
N VAL A 231 18.59 15.35 1.93
CA VAL A 231 19.14 14.24 1.16
C VAL A 231 18.22 13.99 -0.02
N ILE A 232 18.74 14.14 -1.25
CA ILE A 232 17.97 13.97 -2.48
C ILE A 232 18.27 12.59 -3.07
N MET A 233 17.22 11.81 -3.24
CA MET A 233 17.24 10.46 -3.81
C MET A 233 16.66 10.51 -5.22
N GLN A 234 17.26 9.76 -6.13
CA GLN A 234 16.87 9.72 -7.54
C GLN A 234 16.67 8.28 -7.99
N ALA A 235 15.56 8.05 -8.69
CA ALA A 235 15.27 6.82 -9.40
C ALA A 235 16.00 6.77 -10.76
N PRO A 236 16.25 5.56 -11.33
CA PRO A 236 16.89 5.42 -12.65
C PRO A 236 16.21 6.20 -13.78
N ARG A 237 14.89 6.45 -13.65
CA ARG A 237 14.07 7.17 -14.64
C ARG A 237 13.95 8.67 -14.37
N GLY A 238 14.74 9.22 -13.45
CA GLY A 238 14.81 10.66 -13.18
C GLY A 238 13.86 11.20 -12.11
N ASN A 239 12.90 10.40 -11.61
CA ASN A 239 12.06 10.80 -10.48
C ASN A 239 12.91 11.04 -9.24
N ILE A 240 12.60 12.10 -8.50
CA ILE A 240 13.33 12.49 -7.28
C ILE A 240 12.40 12.48 -6.07
N LYS A 241 12.99 12.19 -4.91
CA LYS A 241 12.34 12.25 -3.60
C LYS A 241 13.39 12.74 -2.61
N SER A 242 12.98 13.44 -1.56
CA SER A 242 13.96 13.98 -0.61
C SER A 242 13.50 13.84 0.83
N ILE A 243 14.46 13.87 1.74
CA ILE A 243 14.19 13.94 3.18
C ILE A 243 14.86 15.19 3.68
N VAL A 244 14.11 16.00 4.41
CA VAL A 244 14.61 17.20 5.09
C VAL A 244 14.76 16.87 6.57
N ILE A 245 15.96 17.12 7.08
CA ILE A 245 16.34 16.93 8.48
C ILE A 245 16.80 18.28 9.01
N PRO A 246 15.96 18.99 9.77
CA PRO A 246 16.35 20.21 10.47
C PRO A 246 17.12 19.88 11.75
N ALA A 247 17.86 20.86 12.27
CA ALA A 247 18.63 20.75 13.50
C ALA A 247 17.75 20.40 14.73
N ASN A 248 16.46 20.70 14.70
CA ASN A 248 15.51 20.32 15.76
C ASN A 248 15.05 18.83 15.71
N GLY A 249 15.59 18.02 14.79
CA GLY A 249 15.26 16.60 14.65
C GLY A 249 13.86 16.29 14.08
N GLN A 250 13.11 17.29 13.61
CA GLN A 250 11.78 17.09 13.01
C GLN A 250 11.90 16.71 11.53
N MET A 251 12.17 15.43 11.27
CA MET A 251 12.35 14.91 9.92
C MET A 251 11.04 14.90 9.13
N SER A 252 11.11 15.26 7.84
CA SER A 252 9.98 15.22 6.90
C SER A 252 10.43 14.65 5.54
N VAL A 253 9.58 13.81 4.94
CA VAL A 253 9.80 13.22 3.62
C VAL A 253 8.98 14.01 2.59
N GLN A 254 9.65 14.50 1.53
CA GLN A 254 9.09 15.36 0.48
C GLN A 254 9.16 14.69 -0.89
#